data_AF-A0A7C6MUE4-F1
#
_entry.id   AF-A0A7C6MUE4-F1
#
_cell.length_a   1.000
_cell.length_b   1.000
_cell.length_c   1.000
_cell.angle_alpha   90.00
_cell.angle_beta   90.00
_cell.angle_gamma   90.00
#
_symmetry.space_group_name_H-M   'P 1'
#
loop_
_entity.id
_entity.type
_entity.pdbx_description
1 polymer ?
#
loop_
_entity_poly.entity_id
_entity_poly.type
_entity_poly.pdbx_seq_one_letter_code
_entity_poly.pdbx_strand_id
1 'polypeptide(L)'
;MLENILWPVVSLGIMSLVFGVGLALASKKFAVEIDPKVEEVRQVLPGANCGGCGFAGCDSYAEAVVAGEASAAACPPGGSDVMAKIADILGIPLDAQERNVASVMCAGPCTEENKKYQYHGIAGCRAVSMLSGGNKGCSYGCLGLGTCKNNCPFDAISISGDGIAVVNEDKCTGCGRCTEVCPRGIIQLVPASQGVRVLCSSKDRGKTVKEYCKVGCIGCQICVRACKFDAITFEDNLPKIDYDKCTGCMVCVEKCPTKSIHGDLSKRKTASIDQDGCIGCTVCIKACKFDAIEGERKQKHKVLEDKCVGCGLCAVKCPKDAITIQ
;
A
#
# COMPACT_ATOMS: atom_id res chain seq x y z
N MET A 1 36.65 9.08 69.38
CA MET A 1 36.45 8.09 68.29
C MET A 1 35.02 8.05 67.80
N LEU A 2 34.01 8.00 68.68
CA LEU A 2 32.60 7.99 68.28
C LEU A 2 32.17 9.26 67.51
N GLU A 3 32.61 10.45 67.94
CA GLU A 3 32.28 11.73 67.27
C GLU A 3 32.78 11.80 65.81
N ASN A 4 33.95 11.24 65.52
CA ASN A 4 34.52 11.24 64.17
C ASN A 4 33.77 10.32 63.19
N ILE A 5 32.95 9.39 63.71
CA ILE A 5 32.11 8.49 62.91
C ILE A 5 30.67 9.02 62.85
N LEU A 6 30.19 9.63 63.94
CA LEU A 6 28.82 10.13 64.04
C LEU A 6 28.55 11.25 63.01
N TRP A 7 29.47 12.20 62.86
CA TRP A 7 29.28 13.33 61.94
C TRP A 7 29.18 12.93 60.46
N PRO A 8 30.06 12.07 59.92
CA PRO A 8 29.92 11.54 58.57
C PRO A 8 28.62 10.75 58.35
N VAL A 9 28.20 9.94 59.33
CA VAL A 9 26.96 9.15 59.21
C VAL A 9 25.73 10.07 59.16
N VAL A 10 25.70 11.08 60.02
CA VAL A 10 24.59 12.06 60.06
C VAL A 10 24.58 12.91 58.78
N SER A 11 25.73 13.39 58.31
CA SER A 11 25.80 14.21 57.10
C SER A 11 25.36 13.45 55.85
N LEU A 12 25.81 12.19 55.68
CA LEU A 12 25.37 11.32 54.60
C LEU A 12 23.86 11.01 54.72
N GLY A 13 23.37 10.71 55.93
CA GLY A 13 21.95 10.45 56.17
C GLY A 13 21.05 11.63 55.82
N ILE A 14 21.42 12.84 56.22
CA ILE A 14 20.68 14.07 55.87
C ILE A 14 20.72 14.29 54.36
N MET A 15 21.88 14.14 53.73
CA MET A 15 22.03 14.37 52.30
C MET A 15 21.22 13.35 51.47
N SER A 16 21.20 12.08 51.89
CA SER A 16 20.34 11.05 51.31
C SER A 16 18.85 11.36 51.49
N LEU A 17 18.43 11.86 52.65
CA LEU A 17 17.05 12.26 52.89
C LEU A 17 16.65 13.43 51.98
N VAL A 18 17.48 14.47 51.90
CA VAL A 18 17.22 15.66 51.07
C VAL A 18 17.13 15.30 49.59
N PHE A 19 18.09 14.53 49.06
CA PHE A 19 18.05 14.10 47.67
C PHE A 19 16.92 13.11 47.39
N GLY A 20 16.63 12.18 48.31
CA GLY A 20 15.53 11.24 48.17
C GLY A 20 14.17 11.93 48.12
N VAL A 21 13.92 12.87 49.04
CA VAL A 21 12.70 13.69 49.04
C VAL A 21 12.64 14.58 47.80
N GLY A 22 13.76 15.20 47.42
CA GLY A 22 13.85 16.01 46.19
C GLY A 22 13.50 15.22 44.93
N LEU A 23 14.04 14.01 44.78
CA LEU A 23 13.74 13.11 43.66
C LEU A 23 12.30 12.60 43.68
N ALA A 24 11.76 12.27 44.87
CA ALA A 24 10.37 11.84 44.99
C ALA A 24 9.38 12.97 44.61
N LEU A 25 9.65 14.19 45.06
CA LEU A 25 8.85 15.37 44.69
C LEU A 25 8.96 15.69 43.20
N ALA A 26 10.16 15.61 42.62
CA ALA A 26 10.37 15.79 41.20
C ALA A 26 9.64 14.71 40.38
N SER A 27 9.81 13.43 40.75
CA SER A 27 9.15 12.30 40.10
C SER A 27 7.63 12.43 40.10
N LYS A 28 7.03 12.84 41.22
CA LYS A 28 5.58 13.03 41.29
C LYS A 28 5.10 14.27 40.55
N LYS A 29 5.87 15.36 40.56
CA LYS A 29 5.52 16.61 39.86
C LYS A 29 5.63 16.49 38.34
N PHE A 30 6.57 15.69 37.85
CA PHE A 30 6.82 15.46 36.43
C PHE A 30 6.31 14.09 35.93
N ALA A 31 5.48 13.40 36.72
CA ALA A 31 4.82 12.18 36.28
C ALA A 31 3.86 12.52 35.14
N VAL A 32 4.10 11.94 33.97
CA VAL A 32 3.21 12.05 32.81
C VAL A 32 2.20 10.91 32.91
N GLU A 33 0.91 11.23 32.86
CA GLU A 33 -0.13 10.21 32.69
C GLU A 33 -0.01 9.62 31.30
N ILE A 34 0.44 8.36 31.24
CA ILE A 34 0.50 7.58 29.99
C ILE A 34 -0.87 6.91 29.84
N ASP A 35 -1.55 7.16 28.73
CA ASP A 35 -2.77 6.44 28.39
C ASP A 35 -2.47 4.93 28.41
N PRO A 36 -3.21 4.11 29.18
CA PRO A 36 -2.97 2.67 29.28
C PRO A 36 -2.93 1.96 27.92
N LYS A 37 -3.61 2.50 26.90
CA LYS A 37 -3.56 1.98 25.53
C LYS A 37 -2.19 2.11 24.88
N VAL A 38 -1.40 3.12 25.23
CA VAL A 38 -0.05 3.30 24.68
C VAL A 38 0.83 2.12 25.10
N GLU A 39 0.73 1.70 26.36
CA GLU A 39 1.48 0.55 26.86
C GLU A 39 1.01 -0.76 26.21
N GLU A 40 -0.30 -0.95 26.04
CA GLU A 40 -0.85 -2.11 25.33
C GLU A 40 -0.37 -2.19 23.87
N VAL A 41 -0.42 -1.05 23.15
CA VAL A 41 0.10 -0.95 21.79
C VAL A 41 1.61 -1.23 21.80
N ARG A 42 2.35 -0.66 22.74
CA ARG A 42 3.81 -0.84 22.83
C ARG A 42 4.22 -2.30 23.03
N GLN A 43 3.43 -3.09 23.74
CA GLN A 43 3.68 -4.51 24.00
C GLN A 43 3.45 -5.41 22.77
N VAL A 44 2.54 -5.03 21.87
CA VAL A 44 2.31 -5.79 20.63
C VAL A 44 3.29 -5.44 19.51
N LEU A 45 4.03 -4.33 19.65
CA LEU A 45 5.06 -3.93 18.68
C LEU A 45 6.31 -4.83 18.76
N PRO A 46 7.04 -5.03 17.65
CA PRO A 46 8.27 -5.82 17.63
C PRO A 46 9.43 -5.27 18.49
N GLY A 47 9.33 -4.04 19.03
CA GLY A 47 10.37 -3.43 19.86
C GLY A 47 11.69 -3.10 19.12
N ALA A 48 11.70 -3.17 17.79
CA ALA A 48 12.93 -3.06 17.00
C ALA A 48 13.50 -1.63 16.88
N ASN A 49 12.71 -0.59 17.18
CA ASN A 49 13.11 0.83 17.09
C ASN A 49 13.81 1.20 15.77
N CYS A 50 13.35 0.63 14.65
CA CYS A 50 14.03 0.72 13.36
C CYS A 50 13.68 1.98 12.54
N GLY A 51 12.72 2.80 12.99
CA GLY A 51 12.27 3.99 12.27
C GLY A 51 11.50 3.74 10.97
N GLY A 52 11.21 2.49 10.61
CA GLY A 52 10.56 2.16 9.33
C GLY A 52 9.14 2.71 9.17
N CYS A 53 8.47 3.04 10.26
CA CYS A 53 7.16 3.70 10.27
C CYS A 53 7.23 5.24 10.20
N GLY A 54 8.43 5.84 10.20
CA GLY A 54 8.63 7.29 10.21
C GLY A 54 8.72 7.93 11.61
N PHE A 55 8.58 7.13 12.67
CA PHE A 55 8.67 7.58 14.07
C PHE A 55 10.03 7.21 14.69
N ALA A 56 10.47 7.96 15.70
CA ALA A 56 11.79 7.79 16.32
C ALA A 56 11.99 6.41 17.00
N GLY A 57 10.91 5.75 17.41
CA GLY A 57 10.92 4.44 18.05
C GLY A 57 9.52 3.85 18.24
N CYS A 58 9.46 2.63 18.79
CA CYS A 58 8.21 1.92 19.04
C CYS A 58 7.31 2.68 20.03
N ASP A 59 7.89 3.31 21.04
CA ASP A 59 7.16 4.12 22.04
C ASP A 59 6.49 5.34 21.38
N SER A 60 7.26 6.12 20.60
CA SER A 60 6.71 7.27 19.86
C SER A 60 5.65 6.88 18.83
N TYR A 61 5.77 5.69 18.23
CA TYR A 61 4.74 5.18 17.33
C TYR A 61 3.48 4.77 18.09
N ALA A 62 3.63 4.10 19.24
CA ALA A 62 2.50 3.72 20.07
C ALA A 62 1.69 4.95 20.53
N GLU A 63 2.38 6.01 20.96
CA GLU A 63 1.76 7.29 21.32
C GLU A 63 1.01 7.91 20.14
N ALA A 64 1.66 8.04 18.97
CA ALA A 64 1.06 8.65 17.79
C ALA A 64 -0.15 7.86 17.26
N VAL A 65 -0.12 6.53 17.35
CA VAL A 65 -1.23 5.67 16.95
C VAL A 65 -2.43 5.84 17.88
N VAL A 66 -2.21 5.87 19.20
CA VAL A 66 -3.29 6.08 20.19
C VAL A 66 -3.87 7.49 20.07
N ALA A 67 -3.05 8.49 19.76
CA ALA A 67 -3.48 9.87 19.49
C ALA A 67 -4.25 10.03 18.17
N GLY A 68 -4.30 9.00 17.31
CA GLY A 68 -4.93 9.06 15.99
C GLY A 68 -4.11 9.80 14.92
N GLU A 69 -2.85 10.10 15.20
CA GLU A 69 -1.91 10.77 14.28
C GLU A 69 -1.23 9.79 13.33
N ALA A 70 -1.23 8.49 13.66
CA ALA A 70 -0.62 7.43 12.88
C ALA A 70 -1.59 6.28 12.57
N SER A 71 -1.44 5.69 11.38
CA SER A 71 -2.14 4.46 10.99
C SER A 71 -1.60 3.27 11.79
N ALA A 72 -2.48 2.35 12.21
CA ALA A 72 -2.08 1.09 12.86
C ALA A 72 -1.34 0.14 11.91
N ALA A 73 -1.52 0.30 10.60
CA ALA A 73 -0.83 -0.44 9.55
C ALA A 73 0.61 0.06 9.30
N ALA A 74 1.06 1.11 9.97
CA ALA A 74 2.30 1.78 9.62
C ALA A 74 3.56 1.02 10.07
N CYS A 75 3.48 -0.01 10.92
CA CYS A 75 4.63 -0.78 11.42
C CYS A 75 5.09 -1.85 10.40
N PRO A 76 6.15 -1.61 9.60
CA PRO A 76 6.51 -2.56 8.55
C PRO A 76 7.12 -3.89 9.05
N PRO A 77 7.89 -3.97 10.16
CA PRO A 77 8.34 -5.26 10.68
C PRO A 77 7.22 -6.06 11.35
N GLY A 78 6.17 -5.38 11.82
CA GLY A 78 5.02 -6.02 12.46
C GLY A 78 4.01 -6.59 11.47
N GLY A 79 3.90 -5.99 10.28
CA GLY A 79 3.01 -6.47 9.22
C GLY A 79 1.53 -6.50 9.63
N SER A 80 0.77 -7.38 8.99
CA SER A 80 -0.67 -7.54 9.24
C SER A 80 -1.02 -7.98 10.66
N ASP A 81 -0.14 -8.78 11.28
CA ASP A 81 -0.43 -9.38 12.59
C ASP A 81 -0.39 -8.33 13.70
N VAL A 82 0.59 -7.42 13.65
CA VAL A 82 0.68 -6.29 14.57
C VAL A 82 -0.41 -5.27 14.29
N MET A 83 -0.69 -4.97 13.01
CA MET A 83 -1.81 -4.12 12.62
C MET A 83 -3.13 -4.62 13.23
N ALA A 84 -3.37 -5.93 13.17
CA ALA A 84 -4.60 -6.51 13.68
C ALA A 84 -4.76 -6.33 15.19
N LYS A 85 -3.71 -6.62 15.95
CA LYS A 85 -3.68 -6.44 17.40
C LYS A 85 -3.88 -4.98 17.81
N ILE A 86 -3.26 -4.05 17.10
CA ILE A 86 -3.40 -2.61 17.37
C ILE A 86 -4.84 -2.16 17.10
N ALA A 87 -5.45 -2.61 16.00
CA ALA A 87 -6.84 -2.29 15.69
C ALA A 87 -7.81 -2.80 16.77
N ASP A 88 -7.58 -4.01 17.29
CA ASP A 88 -8.34 -4.59 18.40
C ASP A 88 -8.22 -3.74 19.68
N ILE A 89 -7.00 -3.30 20.04
CA ILE A 89 -6.75 -2.44 21.21
C ILE A 89 -7.46 -1.09 21.08
N LEU A 90 -7.46 -0.50 19.87
CA LEU A 90 -8.08 0.80 19.62
C LEU A 90 -9.59 0.72 19.40
N GLY A 91 -10.14 -0.47 19.16
CA GLY A 91 -11.53 -0.67 18.76
C GLY A 91 -11.83 -0.11 17.36
N ILE A 92 -10.83 -0.09 16.47
CA ILE A 92 -10.97 0.42 15.10
C ILE A 92 -11.22 -0.78 14.16
N PRO A 93 -12.16 -0.67 13.19
CA PRO A 93 -12.37 -1.73 12.21
C PRO A 93 -11.09 -2.03 11.39
N LEU A 94 -10.72 -3.30 11.25
CA LEU A 94 -9.52 -3.74 10.52
C LEU A 94 -9.53 -3.32 9.04
N ASP A 95 -10.71 -3.29 8.45
CA ASP A 95 -11.00 -2.85 7.09
C ASP A 95 -10.81 -1.33 6.89
N ALA A 96 -10.78 -0.55 7.98
CA ALA A 96 -10.47 0.87 7.93
C ALA A 96 -8.96 1.16 7.83
N GLN A 97 -8.10 0.15 7.99
CA GLN A 97 -6.64 0.29 7.97
C GLN A 97 -6.08 -0.17 6.62
N GLU A 98 -5.66 0.80 5.79
CA GLU A 98 -5.13 0.49 4.46
C GLU A 98 -3.66 0.05 4.51
N ARG A 99 -3.40 -1.21 4.17
CA ARG A 99 -2.04 -1.74 3.99
C ARG A 99 -1.51 -1.34 2.62
N ASN A 100 -0.25 -0.94 2.58
CA ASN A 100 0.50 -0.78 1.34
C ASN A 100 1.34 -2.02 1.00
N VAL A 101 1.42 -2.34 -0.29
CA VAL A 101 2.24 -3.43 -0.85
C VAL A 101 3.13 -2.89 -1.96
N ALA A 102 4.29 -3.51 -2.16
CA ALA A 102 5.17 -3.14 -3.25
C ALA A 102 4.62 -3.63 -4.59
N SER A 103 4.64 -2.75 -5.60
CA SER A 103 4.29 -3.07 -6.98
C SER A 103 5.42 -2.70 -7.92
N VAL A 104 5.79 -3.64 -8.80
CA VAL A 104 6.82 -3.44 -9.83
C VAL A 104 6.15 -2.90 -11.09
N MET A 105 6.43 -1.65 -11.46
CA MET A 105 5.83 -0.94 -12.59
C MET A 105 6.43 -1.37 -13.95
N CYS A 106 6.50 -2.67 -14.19
CA CYS A 106 7.04 -3.24 -15.42
C CYS A 106 6.48 -4.65 -15.69
N ALA A 107 5.72 -4.80 -16.77
CA ALA A 107 5.27 -6.10 -17.30
C ALA A 107 6.08 -6.57 -18.52
N GLY A 108 6.95 -5.72 -19.08
CA GLY A 108 7.75 -6.09 -20.25
C GLY A 108 8.79 -7.16 -19.88
N PRO A 109 8.83 -8.34 -20.53
CA PRO A 109 9.72 -9.43 -20.16
C PRO A 109 11.22 -9.08 -20.31
N CYS A 110 12.08 -9.83 -19.64
CA CYS A 110 13.55 -9.75 -19.68
C CYS A 110 14.16 -10.94 -20.44
N THR A 111 13.52 -11.37 -21.52
CA THR A 111 14.04 -12.40 -22.43
C THR A 111 15.16 -11.84 -23.30
N GLU A 112 15.91 -12.72 -23.98
CA GLU A 112 16.99 -12.34 -24.87
C GLU A 112 16.51 -11.39 -26.00
N GLU A 113 15.29 -11.58 -26.51
CA GLU A 113 14.69 -10.72 -27.54
C GLU A 113 14.55 -9.25 -27.10
N ASN A 114 14.44 -9.00 -25.79
CA ASN A 114 14.27 -7.65 -25.24
C ASN A 114 15.59 -7.08 -24.68
N LYS A 115 16.70 -7.81 -24.81
CA LYS A 115 18.04 -7.36 -24.38
C LYS A 115 18.81 -6.78 -25.56
N LYS A 116 19.55 -5.70 -25.29
CA LYS A 116 20.48 -5.09 -26.27
C LYS A 116 21.86 -5.74 -26.26
N TYR A 117 22.22 -6.45 -25.19
CA TYR A 117 23.44 -7.26 -25.08
C TYR A 117 23.28 -8.33 -24.00
N GLN A 118 24.11 -9.37 -24.06
CA GLN A 118 24.20 -10.39 -23.02
C GLN A 118 25.15 -9.94 -21.90
N TYR A 119 24.66 -9.96 -20.67
CA TYR A 119 25.43 -9.51 -19.52
C TYR A 119 26.10 -10.69 -18.83
N HIS A 120 27.43 -10.75 -18.89
CA HIS A 120 28.27 -11.70 -18.17
C HIS A 120 29.05 -10.96 -17.08
N GLY A 121 28.46 -10.79 -15.91
CA GLY A 121 29.07 -10.08 -14.80
C GLY A 121 28.38 -10.38 -13.47
N ILE A 122 28.60 -9.50 -12.48
CA ILE A 122 28.02 -9.65 -11.14
C ILE A 122 26.50 -9.62 -11.22
N ALA A 123 25.84 -10.65 -10.68
CA ALA A 123 24.39 -10.76 -10.64
C ALA A 123 23.74 -9.68 -9.75
N GLY A 124 23.56 -8.48 -10.30
CA GLY A 124 22.93 -7.37 -9.59
C GLY A 124 22.49 -6.24 -10.52
N CYS A 125 21.30 -5.70 -10.28
CA CYS A 125 20.69 -4.64 -11.10
C CYS A 125 21.56 -3.37 -11.14
N ARG A 126 22.26 -3.02 -10.05
CA ARG A 126 23.16 -1.86 -10.01
C ARG A 126 24.36 -2.07 -10.95
N ALA A 127 24.99 -3.24 -10.90
CA ALA A 127 26.15 -3.55 -11.72
C ALA A 127 25.83 -3.50 -13.22
N VAL A 128 24.72 -4.12 -13.65
CA VAL A 128 24.32 -4.05 -15.05
C VAL A 128 23.87 -2.64 -15.45
N SER A 129 23.25 -1.88 -14.55
CA SER A 129 22.80 -0.51 -14.85
C SER A 129 23.95 0.45 -15.14
N MET A 130 25.16 0.17 -14.64
CA MET A 130 26.36 0.97 -14.94
C MET A 130 26.87 0.77 -16.37
N LEU A 131 26.47 -0.33 -17.03
CA LEU A 131 26.86 -0.64 -18.41
C LEU A 131 25.77 -0.15 -19.37
N SER A 132 26.00 1.01 -19.97
CA SER A 132 25.07 1.63 -20.92
C SER A 132 23.63 1.74 -20.40
N GLY A 133 23.44 1.94 -19.09
CA GLY A 133 22.11 2.04 -18.50
C GLY A 133 21.34 0.71 -18.47
N GLY A 134 21.99 -0.45 -18.42
CA GLY A 134 21.36 -1.76 -18.28
C GLY A 134 21.23 -2.54 -19.59
N ASN A 135 21.14 -3.86 -19.50
CA ASN A 135 21.14 -4.78 -20.65
C ASN A 135 19.81 -4.88 -21.40
N LYS A 136 18.73 -4.31 -20.87
CA LYS A 136 17.41 -4.28 -21.51
C LYS A 136 17.34 -3.16 -22.54
N GLY A 137 16.63 -3.39 -23.65
CA GLY A 137 16.35 -2.35 -24.64
C GLY A 137 15.57 -1.17 -24.06
N CYS A 138 14.72 -1.43 -23.06
CA CYS A 138 14.04 -0.41 -22.28
C CYS A 138 14.94 0.15 -21.16
N SER A 139 15.19 1.47 -21.17
CA SER A 139 15.92 2.19 -20.13
C SER A 139 15.15 2.40 -18.82
N TYR A 140 13.87 2.03 -18.78
CA TYR A 140 13.02 2.23 -17.60
C TYR A 140 12.61 0.90 -16.96
N GLY A 141 12.68 -0.22 -17.69
CA GLY A 141 12.14 -1.49 -17.24
C GLY A 141 13.00 -2.23 -16.21
N CYS A 142 12.40 -3.24 -15.58
CA CYS A 142 13.10 -4.18 -14.71
C CYS A 142 14.23 -4.88 -15.48
N LEU A 143 15.36 -5.09 -14.81
CA LEU A 143 16.57 -5.71 -15.36
C LEU A 143 16.68 -7.22 -15.06
N GLY A 144 15.82 -7.74 -14.18
CA GLY A 144 15.71 -9.17 -13.89
C GLY A 144 16.81 -9.79 -13.04
N LEU A 145 17.73 -9.00 -12.47
CA LEU A 145 18.87 -9.52 -11.68
C LEU A 145 18.61 -9.62 -10.16
N GLY A 146 17.37 -9.44 -9.70
CA GLY A 146 17.00 -9.82 -8.33
C GLY A 146 17.55 -8.95 -7.19
N THR A 147 18.06 -7.74 -7.43
CA THR A 147 18.52 -6.87 -6.32
C THR A 147 17.43 -6.60 -5.27
N CYS A 148 16.18 -6.38 -5.70
CA CYS A 148 15.05 -6.21 -4.79
C CYS A 148 14.71 -7.51 -4.04
N LYS A 149 14.76 -8.67 -4.72
CA LYS A 149 14.60 -10.00 -4.10
C LYS A 149 15.62 -10.21 -2.98
N ASN A 150 16.90 -9.98 -3.26
CA ASN A 150 17.99 -10.21 -2.30
C ASN A 150 17.97 -9.25 -1.10
N ASN A 151 17.19 -8.17 -1.16
CA ASN A 151 17.05 -7.18 -0.09
C ASN A 151 15.67 -7.23 0.59
N CYS A 152 14.80 -8.18 0.22
CA CYS A 152 13.52 -8.36 0.89
C CYS A 152 13.70 -9.24 2.13
N PRO A 153 13.51 -8.72 3.36
CA PRO A 153 13.67 -9.54 4.57
C PRO A 153 12.48 -10.49 4.83
N PHE A 154 11.43 -10.41 4.01
CA PHE A 154 10.19 -11.19 4.15
C PHE A 154 9.98 -12.19 3.00
N ASP A 155 10.97 -12.37 2.13
CA ASP A 155 10.89 -13.24 0.94
C ASP A 155 9.64 -13.01 0.09
N ALA A 156 9.19 -11.74 0.02
CA ALA A 156 8.00 -11.34 -0.71
C ALA A 156 8.25 -11.11 -2.20
N ILE A 157 9.50 -11.16 -2.68
CA ILE A 157 9.83 -10.86 -4.08
C ILE A 157 10.52 -12.05 -4.73
N SER A 158 10.00 -12.50 -5.87
CA SER A 158 10.59 -13.51 -6.72
C SER A 158 10.93 -12.94 -8.10
N ILE A 159 11.79 -13.62 -8.86
CA ILE A 159 12.00 -13.31 -10.28
C ILE A 159 11.23 -14.37 -11.08
N SER A 160 10.29 -13.93 -11.91
CA SER A 160 9.48 -14.81 -12.76
C SER A 160 10.33 -15.50 -13.83
N GLY A 161 9.77 -16.53 -14.50
CA GLY A 161 10.42 -17.17 -15.65
C GLY A 161 10.78 -16.18 -16.77
N ASP A 162 10.00 -15.12 -16.91
CA ASP A 162 10.24 -14.02 -17.85
C ASP A 162 11.29 -13.00 -17.35
N GLY A 163 11.91 -13.24 -16.20
CA GLY A 163 12.94 -12.39 -15.63
C GLY A 163 12.44 -11.07 -15.05
N ILE A 164 11.17 -10.99 -14.63
CA ILE A 164 10.60 -9.80 -13.98
C ILE A 164 10.42 -10.04 -12.49
N ALA A 165 10.68 -9.02 -11.69
CA ALA A 165 10.41 -9.08 -10.26
C ALA A 165 8.89 -9.09 -10.02
N VAL A 166 8.41 -10.11 -9.32
CA VAL A 166 7.00 -10.29 -8.93
C VAL A 166 6.92 -10.24 -7.41
N VAL A 167 5.96 -9.49 -6.90
CA VAL A 167 5.73 -9.34 -5.46
C VAL A 167 4.58 -10.25 -5.05
N ASN A 168 4.80 -11.09 -4.03
CA ASN A 168 3.77 -11.78 -3.31
C ASN A 168 3.15 -10.80 -2.29
N GLU A 169 1.90 -10.41 -2.56
CA GLU A 169 1.20 -9.40 -1.77
C GLU A 169 0.88 -9.88 -0.36
N ASP A 170 0.71 -11.18 -0.13
CA ASP A 170 0.42 -11.74 1.20
C ASP A 170 1.63 -11.59 2.13
N LYS A 171 2.84 -11.82 1.60
CA LYS A 171 4.11 -11.69 2.35
C LYS A 171 4.63 -10.25 2.44
N CYS A 172 4.20 -9.36 1.55
CA CYS A 172 4.78 -8.02 1.47
C CYS A 172 4.26 -7.09 2.58
N THR A 173 5.10 -6.76 3.55
CA THR A 173 4.72 -5.86 4.65
C THR A 173 4.73 -4.36 4.32
N GLY A 174 5.01 -3.97 3.07
CA GLY A 174 5.04 -2.57 2.67
C GLY A 174 6.26 -1.76 3.15
N CYS A 175 7.33 -2.40 3.62
CA CYS A 175 8.50 -1.71 4.21
C CYS A 175 9.33 -0.80 3.29
N GLY A 176 9.04 -0.73 1.99
CA GLY A 176 9.74 0.18 1.07
C GLY A 176 11.19 -0.18 0.71
N ARG A 177 11.88 -1.09 1.40
CA ARG A 177 13.30 -1.42 1.12
C ARG A 177 13.61 -1.76 -0.35
N CYS A 178 12.66 -2.39 -1.04
CA CYS A 178 12.78 -2.70 -2.46
C CYS A 178 12.74 -1.45 -3.38
N THR A 179 12.03 -0.40 -2.99
CA THR A 179 11.95 0.87 -3.72
C THR A 179 13.29 1.61 -3.66
N GLU A 180 13.95 1.61 -2.50
CA GLU A 180 15.24 2.25 -2.27
C GLU A 180 16.39 1.59 -3.04
N VAL A 181 16.41 0.26 -3.09
CA VAL A 181 17.52 -0.47 -3.73
C VAL A 181 17.37 -0.58 -5.25
N CYS A 182 16.18 -0.30 -5.80
CA CYS A 182 15.91 -0.45 -7.23
C CYS A 182 16.59 0.69 -8.04
N PRO A 183 17.64 0.40 -8.83
CA PRO A 183 18.35 1.44 -9.58
C PRO A 183 17.50 2.08 -10.71
N ARG A 184 16.35 1.46 -11.03
CA ARG A 184 15.40 1.95 -12.04
C ARG A 184 14.28 2.80 -11.46
N GLY A 185 14.10 2.82 -10.12
CA GLY A 185 13.02 3.57 -9.49
C GLY A 185 11.60 3.11 -9.87
N ILE A 186 11.44 1.85 -10.28
CA ILE A 186 10.15 1.31 -10.78
C ILE A 186 9.33 0.52 -9.77
N ILE A 187 9.77 0.48 -8.50
CA ILE A 187 9.00 -0.19 -7.46
C ILE A 187 8.38 0.90 -6.59
N GLN A 188 7.08 0.82 -6.39
CA GLN A 188 6.33 1.79 -5.58
C GLN A 188 5.43 1.05 -4.61
N LEU A 189 5.17 1.67 -3.46
CA LEU A 189 4.16 1.20 -2.52
C LEU A 189 2.80 1.68 -3.01
N VAL A 190 1.85 0.76 -3.08
CA VAL A 190 0.47 1.02 -3.51
C VAL A 190 -0.50 0.35 -2.53
N PRO A 191 -1.73 0.86 -2.40
CA PRO A 191 -2.72 0.21 -1.56
C PRO A 191 -3.00 -1.23 -1.97
N ALA A 192 -3.04 -2.14 -0.99
CA ALA A 192 -3.36 -3.56 -1.20
C ALA A 192 -4.82 -3.77 -1.63
N SER A 193 -5.71 -2.87 -1.21
CA SER A 193 -7.12 -2.82 -1.62
C SER A 193 -7.28 -2.62 -3.14
N GLN A 194 -6.29 -2.00 -3.79
CA GLN A 194 -6.34 -1.58 -5.18
C GLN A 194 -5.77 -2.66 -6.11
N GLY A 195 -6.69 -3.36 -6.79
CA GLY A 195 -6.36 -4.41 -7.76
C GLY A 195 -6.00 -3.91 -9.16
N VAL A 196 -6.04 -2.60 -9.43
CA VAL A 196 -5.74 -2.02 -10.75
C VAL A 196 -4.43 -1.24 -10.70
N ARG A 197 -3.43 -1.64 -11.50
CA ARG A 197 -2.09 -1.04 -11.48
C ARG A 197 -1.51 -0.84 -12.87
N VAL A 198 -0.76 0.23 -13.07
CA VAL A 198 -0.04 0.50 -14.33
C VAL A 198 1.34 -0.16 -14.28
N LEU A 199 1.55 -1.24 -15.03
CA LEU A 199 2.82 -1.98 -15.05
C LEU A 199 3.74 -1.52 -16.19
N CYS A 200 3.92 -0.21 -16.31
CA CYS A 200 4.85 0.39 -17.26
C CYS A 200 5.43 1.68 -16.68
N SER A 201 6.75 1.83 -16.79
CA SER A 201 7.48 3.03 -16.34
C SER A 201 8.23 3.74 -17.47
N SER A 202 8.03 3.33 -18.74
CA SER A 202 8.67 4.01 -19.87
C SER A 202 8.05 5.38 -20.12
N LYS A 203 8.89 6.41 -20.13
CA LYS A 203 8.50 7.79 -20.46
C LYS A 203 8.66 8.11 -21.95
N ASP A 204 9.09 7.13 -22.75
CA ASP A 204 9.28 7.30 -24.18
C ASP A 204 7.94 7.40 -24.93
N ARG A 205 7.98 7.96 -26.13
CA ARG A 205 6.81 7.98 -27.01
C ARG A 205 6.44 6.56 -27.45
N GLY A 206 5.15 6.30 -27.61
CA GLY A 206 4.64 4.97 -27.93
C GLY A 206 5.24 4.30 -29.18
N LYS A 207 5.68 5.08 -30.19
CA LYS A 207 6.41 4.55 -31.35
C LYS A 207 7.71 3.86 -30.91
N THR A 208 8.53 4.55 -30.13
CA THR A 208 9.78 4.05 -29.58
C THR A 208 9.54 2.88 -28.62
N VAL A 209 8.50 2.95 -27.77
CA VAL A 209 8.15 1.84 -26.87
C VAL A 209 7.89 0.55 -27.64
N LYS A 210 7.15 0.61 -28.76
CA LYS A 210 6.84 -0.55 -29.59
C LYS A 210 8.06 -1.19 -30.24
N GLU A 211 9.15 -0.43 -30.44
CA GLU A 211 10.39 -0.95 -31.01
C GLU A 211 11.08 -1.95 -30.07
N TYR A 212 10.94 -1.78 -28.75
CA TYR A 212 11.61 -2.64 -27.77
C TYR A 212 10.67 -3.42 -26.81
N CYS A 213 9.37 -3.09 -26.73
CA CYS A 213 8.44 -3.71 -25.80
C CYS A 213 7.02 -3.84 -26.36
N LYS A 214 6.55 -5.08 -26.53
CA LYS A 214 5.19 -5.39 -27.03
C LYS A 214 4.07 -5.07 -26.04
N VAL A 215 4.36 -5.10 -24.73
CA VAL A 215 3.38 -4.87 -23.64
C VAL A 215 3.53 -3.50 -22.96
N GLY A 216 4.35 -2.61 -23.53
CA GLY A 216 4.58 -1.28 -22.98
C GLY A 216 3.38 -0.36 -23.18
N CYS A 217 3.25 0.66 -22.32
CA CYS A 217 2.28 1.73 -22.56
C CYS A 217 2.66 2.50 -23.84
N ILE A 218 1.69 2.72 -24.72
CA ILE A 218 1.89 3.45 -25.98
C ILE A 218 1.32 4.88 -25.96
N GLY A 219 0.85 5.34 -24.80
CA GLY A 219 0.34 6.71 -24.61
C GLY A 219 -0.97 7.04 -25.33
N CYS A 220 -1.82 6.06 -25.65
CA CYS A 220 -3.07 6.26 -26.40
C CYS A 220 -4.22 6.95 -25.63
N GLN A 221 -4.07 7.08 -24.30
CA GLN A 221 -5.05 7.68 -23.38
C GLN A 221 -6.46 7.04 -23.40
N ILE A 222 -6.60 5.80 -23.91
CA ILE A 222 -7.88 5.08 -23.89
C ILE A 222 -8.35 4.86 -22.44
N CYS A 223 -7.43 4.54 -21.52
CA CYS A 223 -7.72 4.36 -20.10
C CYS A 223 -8.29 5.63 -19.44
N VAL A 224 -7.72 6.80 -19.78
CA VAL A 224 -8.18 8.11 -19.29
C VAL A 224 -9.62 8.35 -19.72
N ARG A 225 -9.92 8.21 -21.02
CA ARG A 225 -11.29 8.39 -21.56
C ARG A 225 -12.28 7.33 -21.08
N ALA A 226 -11.79 6.14 -20.72
CA ALA A 226 -12.63 5.05 -20.24
C ALA A 226 -13.02 5.19 -18.76
N CYS A 227 -12.25 5.95 -17.97
CA CYS A 227 -12.52 6.13 -16.55
C CYS A 227 -13.71 7.08 -16.35
N LYS A 228 -14.78 6.58 -15.73
CA LYS A 228 -15.99 7.38 -15.42
C LYS A 228 -15.92 8.10 -14.06
N PHE A 229 -14.76 8.05 -13.41
CA PHE A 229 -14.49 8.51 -12.05
C PHE A 229 -13.35 9.53 -11.97
N ASP A 230 -12.80 9.95 -13.12
CA ASP A 230 -11.69 10.90 -13.20
C ASP A 230 -10.45 10.48 -12.37
N ALA A 231 -10.28 9.17 -12.17
CA ALA A 231 -9.23 8.57 -11.37
C ALA A 231 -7.92 8.35 -12.14
N ILE A 232 -7.86 8.66 -13.43
CA ILE A 232 -6.66 8.43 -14.26
C ILE A 232 -6.25 9.74 -14.93
N THR A 233 -5.06 10.23 -14.58
CA THR A 233 -4.40 11.37 -15.24
C THR A 233 -3.34 10.88 -16.21
N PHE A 234 -2.79 11.77 -17.03
CA PHE A 234 -1.78 11.42 -18.03
C PHE A 234 -0.61 12.41 -18.00
N GLU A 235 0.56 11.92 -17.59
CA GLU A 235 1.77 12.71 -17.38
C GLU A 235 2.99 11.88 -17.83
N ASP A 236 4.03 12.53 -18.38
CA ASP A 236 5.25 11.85 -18.83
C ASP A 236 5.02 10.68 -19.81
N ASN A 237 4.03 10.80 -20.70
CA ASN A 237 3.58 9.73 -21.61
C ASN A 237 3.02 8.46 -20.91
N LEU A 238 2.67 8.54 -19.62
CA LEU A 238 2.12 7.43 -18.84
C LEU A 238 0.81 7.81 -18.15
N PRO A 239 -0.14 6.86 -18.03
CA PRO A 239 -1.27 7.03 -17.16
C PRO A 239 -0.83 6.92 -15.69
N LYS A 240 -1.34 7.82 -14.83
CA LYS A 240 -1.22 7.74 -13.37
C LYS A 240 -2.61 7.53 -12.78
N ILE A 241 -2.72 6.60 -11.83
CA ILE A 241 -3.98 6.29 -11.16
C ILE A 241 -3.99 6.98 -9.80
N ASP A 242 -5.03 7.77 -9.56
CA ASP A 242 -5.41 8.31 -8.27
C ASP A 242 -6.25 7.24 -7.55
N TYR A 243 -5.65 6.60 -6.54
CA TYR A 243 -6.27 5.47 -5.84
C TYR A 243 -7.45 5.90 -4.96
N ASP A 244 -7.50 7.15 -4.52
CA ASP A 244 -8.61 7.68 -3.70
C ASP A 244 -9.90 7.80 -4.52
N LYS A 245 -9.77 8.03 -5.84
CA LYS A 245 -10.90 8.10 -6.78
C LYS A 245 -11.19 6.77 -7.48
N CYS A 246 -10.23 5.85 -7.48
CA CYS A 246 -10.35 4.60 -8.20
C CYS A 246 -11.29 3.63 -7.46
N THR A 247 -12.42 3.30 -8.09
CA THR A 247 -13.38 2.34 -7.53
C THR A 247 -13.09 0.88 -7.90
N GLY A 248 -11.95 0.57 -8.50
CA GLY A 248 -11.61 -0.79 -8.90
C GLY A 248 -12.49 -1.41 -10.00
N CYS A 249 -13.18 -0.61 -10.83
CA CYS A 249 -14.09 -1.13 -11.86
C CYS A 249 -13.40 -1.91 -13.01
N MET A 250 -12.07 -1.85 -13.10
CA MET A 250 -11.23 -2.57 -14.07
C MET A 250 -11.54 -2.33 -15.56
N VAL A 251 -12.36 -1.34 -15.92
CA VAL A 251 -12.65 -1.02 -17.34
C VAL A 251 -11.39 -0.61 -18.11
N CYS A 252 -10.46 0.07 -17.45
CA CYS A 252 -9.18 0.44 -18.02
C CYS A 252 -8.27 -0.78 -18.30
N VAL A 253 -8.39 -1.85 -17.51
CA VAL A 253 -7.66 -3.12 -17.71
C VAL A 253 -8.16 -3.82 -18.97
N GLU A 254 -9.48 -3.90 -19.14
CA GLU A 254 -10.10 -4.51 -20.33
C GLU A 254 -9.70 -3.77 -21.60
N LYS A 255 -9.85 -2.44 -21.59
CA LYS A 255 -9.65 -1.59 -22.77
C LYS A 255 -8.19 -1.30 -23.11
N CYS A 256 -7.23 -1.64 -22.24
CA CYS A 256 -5.82 -1.41 -22.54
C CYS A 256 -5.33 -2.35 -23.67
N PRO A 257 -4.96 -1.82 -24.85
CA PRO A 257 -4.61 -2.66 -26.00
C PRO A 257 -3.27 -3.38 -25.80
N THR A 258 -2.35 -2.80 -25.03
CA THR A 258 -1.04 -3.40 -24.75
C THR A 258 -0.99 -4.17 -23.44
N LYS A 259 -2.11 -4.23 -22.71
CA LYS A 259 -2.22 -4.85 -21.38
C LYS A 259 -1.19 -4.31 -20.37
N SER A 260 -0.74 -3.07 -20.55
CA SER A 260 0.15 -2.38 -19.60
C SER A 260 -0.54 -1.94 -18.31
N ILE A 261 -1.87 -2.04 -18.23
CA ILE A 261 -2.64 -1.86 -16.99
C ILE A 261 -3.16 -3.23 -16.59
N HIS A 262 -2.76 -3.69 -15.41
CA HIS A 262 -3.08 -5.01 -14.89
C HIS A 262 -4.15 -4.91 -13.81
N GLY A 263 -4.97 -5.95 -13.75
CA GLY A 263 -5.89 -6.24 -12.67
C GLY A 263 -6.54 -7.59 -12.88
N ASP A 264 -6.97 -8.23 -11.80
CA ASP A 264 -7.56 -9.56 -11.84
C ASP A 264 -9.06 -9.46 -12.13
N LEU A 265 -9.42 -9.58 -13.41
CA LEU A 265 -10.83 -9.52 -13.86
C LEU A 265 -11.69 -10.62 -13.26
N SER A 266 -11.12 -11.74 -12.81
CA SER A 266 -11.88 -12.81 -12.15
C SER A 266 -12.36 -12.43 -10.76
N LYS A 267 -11.70 -11.45 -10.13
CA LYS A 267 -12.07 -10.87 -8.82
C LYS A 267 -12.94 -9.62 -8.96
N ARG A 268 -13.43 -9.32 -10.15
CA ARG A 268 -14.33 -8.19 -10.36
C ARG A 268 -15.65 -8.45 -9.65
N LYS A 269 -15.96 -7.60 -8.69
CA LYS A 269 -17.19 -7.67 -7.91
C LYS A 269 -18.41 -7.28 -8.75
N THR A 270 -19.59 -7.71 -8.34
CA THR A 270 -20.89 -7.31 -8.88
C THR A 270 -21.81 -6.82 -7.77
N ALA A 271 -22.82 -6.04 -8.14
CA ALA A 271 -23.82 -5.57 -7.19
C ALA A 271 -24.98 -6.56 -7.11
N SER A 272 -25.51 -6.79 -5.92
CA SER A 272 -26.72 -7.58 -5.68
C SER A 272 -27.73 -6.75 -4.91
N ILE A 273 -29.00 -6.78 -5.34
CA ILE A 273 -30.10 -6.02 -4.73
C ILE A 273 -30.99 -6.97 -3.96
N ASP A 274 -31.13 -6.73 -2.66
CA ASP A 274 -32.12 -7.39 -1.82
C ASP A 274 -33.52 -6.99 -2.25
N GLN A 275 -34.30 -7.99 -2.66
CA GLN A 275 -35.64 -7.80 -3.18
C GLN A 275 -36.62 -7.41 -2.06
N ASP A 276 -36.37 -7.76 -0.80
CA ASP A 276 -37.25 -7.39 0.30
C ASP A 276 -37.02 -5.94 0.72
N GLY A 277 -35.77 -5.52 0.89
CA GLY A 277 -35.38 -4.15 1.24
C GLY A 277 -35.58 -3.10 0.13
N CYS A 278 -35.66 -3.49 -1.14
CA CYS A 278 -35.77 -2.54 -2.25
C CYS A 278 -37.17 -1.88 -2.32
N ILE A 279 -37.23 -0.55 -2.29
CA ILE A 279 -38.50 0.21 -2.35
C ILE A 279 -38.82 0.80 -3.73
N GLY A 280 -38.02 0.50 -4.75
CA GLY A 280 -38.25 0.99 -6.12
C GLY A 280 -38.11 2.52 -6.29
N CYS A 281 -37.17 3.14 -5.58
CA CYS A 281 -36.97 4.60 -5.57
C CYS A 281 -36.20 5.18 -6.77
N THR A 282 -35.57 4.32 -7.58
CA THR A 282 -34.78 4.58 -8.80
C THR A 282 -33.48 5.38 -8.60
N VAL A 283 -33.08 5.61 -7.35
CA VAL A 283 -31.82 6.28 -7.02
C VAL A 283 -30.61 5.48 -7.50
N CYS A 284 -30.63 4.16 -7.35
CA CYS A 284 -29.56 3.27 -7.82
C CYS A 284 -29.38 3.32 -9.34
N ILE A 285 -30.48 3.37 -10.11
CA ILE A 285 -30.47 3.50 -11.57
C ILE A 285 -29.80 4.81 -11.98
N LYS A 286 -30.19 5.93 -11.37
CA LYS A 286 -29.58 7.25 -11.63
C LYS A 286 -28.10 7.33 -11.22
N ALA A 287 -27.72 6.61 -10.17
CA ALA A 287 -26.33 6.57 -9.69
C ALA A 287 -25.44 5.67 -10.56
N CYS A 288 -26.03 4.70 -11.28
CA CYS A 288 -25.28 3.75 -12.09
C CYS A 288 -24.68 4.44 -13.31
N LYS A 289 -23.35 4.53 -13.36
CA LYS A 289 -22.63 5.09 -14.53
C LYS A 289 -22.55 4.10 -15.70
N PHE A 290 -23.02 2.87 -15.56
CA PHE A 290 -22.83 1.75 -16.51
C PHE A 290 -24.14 1.16 -17.04
N ASP A 291 -25.29 1.76 -16.71
CA ASP A 291 -26.60 1.29 -17.14
C ASP A 291 -26.84 -0.19 -16.79
N ALA A 292 -26.32 -0.60 -15.63
CA ALA A 292 -26.30 -1.98 -15.14
C ALA A 292 -27.44 -2.31 -14.18
N ILE A 293 -28.44 -1.44 -14.03
CA ILE A 293 -29.59 -1.66 -13.15
C ILE A 293 -30.87 -1.36 -13.92
N GLU A 294 -31.81 -2.29 -13.88
CA GLU A 294 -33.11 -2.19 -14.55
C GLU A 294 -34.28 -2.17 -13.54
N GLY A 295 -35.40 -1.61 -13.99
CA GLY A 295 -36.68 -1.58 -13.30
C GLY A 295 -37.28 -0.17 -13.19
N GLU A 296 -38.56 -0.11 -12.82
CA GLU A 296 -39.33 1.13 -12.82
C GLU A 296 -39.60 1.66 -11.40
N ARG A 297 -40.23 2.84 -11.31
CA ARG A 297 -40.63 3.41 -10.02
C ARG A 297 -41.68 2.51 -9.36
N LYS A 298 -41.54 2.28 -8.05
CA LYS A 298 -42.37 1.37 -7.23
C LYS A 298 -42.24 -0.12 -7.58
N GLN A 299 -41.34 -0.50 -8.48
CA GLN A 299 -41.01 -1.90 -8.76
C GLN A 299 -39.64 -2.24 -8.14
N LYS A 300 -39.43 -3.51 -7.83
CA LYS A 300 -38.14 -4.01 -7.36
C LYS A 300 -37.13 -3.95 -8.51
N HIS A 301 -35.90 -3.58 -8.22
CA HIS A 301 -34.84 -3.39 -9.22
C HIS A 301 -33.93 -4.61 -9.31
N LYS A 302 -33.36 -4.82 -10.48
CA LYS A 302 -32.47 -5.94 -10.78
C LYS A 302 -31.16 -5.44 -11.39
N VAL A 303 -30.06 -6.11 -11.06
CA VAL A 303 -28.73 -5.83 -11.62
C VAL A 303 -28.50 -6.68 -12.86
N LEU A 304 -27.99 -6.06 -13.92
CA LEU A 304 -27.51 -6.70 -15.13
C LEU A 304 -26.02 -7.03 -14.96
N GLU A 305 -25.72 -8.30 -14.67
CA GLU A 305 -24.37 -8.76 -14.34
C GLU A 305 -23.35 -8.50 -15.45
N ASP A 306 -23.77 -8.58 -16.71
CA ASP A 306 -22.94 -8.36 -17.90
C ASP A 306 -22.44 -6.91 -18.03
N LYS A 307 -23.16 -5.95 -17.46
CA LYS A 307 -22.81 -4.52 -17.47
C LYS A 307 -22.26 -4.03 -16.13
N CYS A 308 -22.47 -4.78 -15.06
CA CYS A 308 -22.08 -4.38 -13.73
C CYS A 308 -20.57 -4.52 -13.57
N VAL A 309 -19.93 -3.45 -13.08
CA VAL A 309 -18.49 -3.42 -12.82
C VAL A 309 -18.16 -3.36 -11.32
N GLY A 310 -19.16 -3.56 -10.46
CA GLY A 310 -18.96 -3.63 -9.01
C GLY A 310 -18.50 -2.33 -8.33
N CYS A 311 -18.66 -1.17 -8.98
CA CYS A 311 -18.09 0.10 -8.47
C CYS A 311 -18.70 0.63 -7.16
N GLY A 312 -19.73 0.00 -6.61
CA GLY A 312 -20.31 0.38 -5.31
C GLY A 312 -21.18 1.64 -5.28
N LEU A 313 -21.18 2.48 -6.33
CA LEU A 313 -21.94 3.74 -6.34
C LEU A 313 -23.43 3.57 -6.01
N CYS A 314 -24.06 2.51 -6.53
CA CYS A 314 -25.46 2.21 -6.25
C CYS A 314 -25.70 1.86 -4.77
N ALA A 315 -24.79 1.13 -4.15
CA ALA A 315 -24.87 0.76 -2.74
C ALA A 315 -24.76 1.98 -1.83
N VAL A 316 -23.75 2.83 -2.05
CA VAL A 316 -23.54 4.07 -1.27
C VAL A 316 -24.74 5.02 -1.37
N LYS A 317 -25.47 5.01 -2.49
CA LYS A 317 -26.63 5.89 -2.70
C LYS A 317 -27.97 5.26 -2.32
N CYS A 318 -28.00 4.00 -1.87
CA CYS A 318 -29.25 3.33 -1.53
C CYS A 318 -29.80 3.85 -0.20
N PRO A 319 -31.01 4.45 -0.14
CA PRO A 319 -31.56 5.00 1.09
C PRO A 319 -32.07 3.94 2.09
N LYS A 320 -32.00 2.65 1.71
CA LYS A 320 -32.46 1.51 2.51
C LYS A 320 -31.37 0.45 2.70
N ASP A 321 -30.15 0.74 2.27
CA ASP A 321 -29.01 -0.18 2.33
C ASP A 321 -29.29 -1.58 1.74
N ALA A 322 -30.25 -1.67 0.82
CA ALA A 322 -30.69 -2.90 0.19
C ALA A 322 -29.77 -3.41 -0.93
N ILE A 323 -28.53 -2.91 -1.04
CA ILE A 323 -27.61 -3.27 -2.13
C ILE A 323 -26.26 -3.65 -1.52
N THR A 324 -25.78 -4.84 -1.87
CA THR A 324 -24.48 -5.36 -1.46
C THR A 324 -23.56 -5.53 -2.68
N ILE A 325 -22.26 -5.51 -2.44
CA ILE A 325 -21.23 -5.75 -3.47
C ILE A 325 -20.57 -7.09 -3.15
N GLN A 326 -20.63 -8.03 -4.09
CA GLN A 326 -20.16 -9.40 -3.97
C GLN A 326 -19.00 -9.65 -4.92
#